data_AF-W2GFI1-F1
#
_entry.id   AF-W2GFI1-F1
#
_cell.length_a   1.000
_cell.length_b   1.000
_cell.length_c   1.000
_cell.angle_alpha   90.00
_cell.angle_beta   90.00
_cell.angle_gamma   90.00
#
_symmetry.space_group_name_H-M   'P 1'
#
loop_
_entity.id
_entity.type
_entity.pdbx_description
1 polymer ?
#
loop_
_entity_poly.entity_id
_entity_poly.type
_entity_poly.pdbx_seq_one_letter_code
_entity_poly.pdbx_strand_id
1 'polypeptide(L)'
;EWLFGSTSPAAPSVSAKLSASTTQGRSAPSRGDDSWHKNRGNEFFKSKDFEAAIREYSLGIERKPTATLHSNRSAAYCALGQYQLAKADADVAITLDPEWAKTYSRKGKALYGMASYKMAADAYARGLELCLRGAVGEAQQRDTELEALKRQTDSQAEAYLRLLEENNQLKVGRPLCVFYSEGLSGIACITEATGGLPAHVWRVDEEGNVTINIVSYSP
;
A
#
# COMPACT_ATOMS: atom_id res chain seq x y z
N GLU A 1 -33.92 31.97 -17.08
CA GLU A 1 -33.37 30.64 -17.40
C GLU A 1 -32.62 30.12 -16.20
N TRP A 2 -33.02 28.97 -15.64
CA TRP A 2 -32.35 28.34 -14.51
C TRP A 2 -31.37 27.30 -15.04
N LEU A 3 -30.07 27.61 -15.01
CA LEU A 3 -29.01 26.68 -15.41
C LEU A 3 -28.71 25.72 -14.25
N PHE A 4 -29.42 24.59 -14.20
CA PHE A 4 -29.01 23.43 -13.41
C PHE A 4 -27.81 22.74 -14.08
N GLY A 5 -26.61 23.31 -13.89
CA GLY A 5 -25.36 22.62 -14.15
C GLY A 5 -25.06 21.67 -13.00
N SER A 6 -25.62 20.47 -13.01
CA SER A 6 -25.27 19.42 -12.05
C SER A 6 -23.92 18.81 -12.40
N THR A 7 -22.83 19.49 -12.04
CA THR A 7 -21.55 18.80 -11.89
C THR A 7 -21.61 18.08 -10.54
N SER A 8 -22.03 16.81 -10.58
CA SER A 8 -21.90 15.93 -9.42
C SER A 8 -20.43 15.95 -8.99
N PRO A 9 -20.09 16.36 -7.76
CA PRO A 9 -18.71 16.37 -7.32
C PRO A 9 -18.21 14.93 -7.40
N ALA A 10 -17.16 14.72 -8.21
CA ALA A 10 -16.50 13.44 -8.32
C ALA A 10 -16.14 12.97 -6.90
N ALA A 11 -16.50 11.73 -6.57
CA ALA A 11 -16.18 11.15 -5.26
C ALA A 11 -14.69 11.35 -4.96
N PRO A 12 -14.32 11.75 -3.73
CA PRO A 12 -12.92 11.95 -3.37
C PRO A 12 -12.17 10.64 -3.61
N SER A 13 -11.32 10.63 -4.64
CA SER A 13 -10.59 9.43 -5.02
C SER A 13 -9.55 9.11 -3.94
N VAL A 14 -9.66 7.94 -3.34
CA VAL A 14 -8.69 7.43 -2.36
C VAL A 14 -7.43 7.02 -3.12
N SER A 15 -6.47 7.95 -3.23
CA SER A 15 -5.20 7.70 -3.92
C SER A 15 -4.16 7.15 -2.94
N ALA A 16 -4.32 5.88 -2.54
CA ALA A 16 -3.26 5.14 -1.86
C ALA A 16 -2.47 4.32 -2.89
N LYS A 17 -1.16 4.54 -2.99
CA LYS A 17 -0.27 3.67 -3.77
C LYS A 17 -0.14 2.34 -3.04
N LEU A 18 -0.87 1.33 -3.51
CA LEU A 18 -0.75 -0.05 -3.02
C LEU A 18 0.57 -0.66 -3.49
N SER A 19 1.24 -1.42 -2.62
CA SER A 19 2.39 -2.21 -3.05
C SER A 19 1.96 -3.34 -3.98
N ALA A 20 2.73 -3.55 -5.04
CA ALA A 20 2.50 -4.65 -5.98
C ALA A 20 2.82 -5.99 -5.30
N SER A 21 1.93 -6.98 -5.46
CA SER A 21 2.12 -8.33 -4.96
C SER A 21 3.32 -8.99 -5.65
N THR A 22 4.40 -9.24 -4.91
CA THR A 22 5.52 -10.05 -5.40
C THR A 22 5.35 -11.45 -4.85
N THR A 23 4.68 -12.33 -5.59
CA THR A 23 4.68 -13.76 -5.24
C THR A 23 6.12 -14.27 -5.28
N GLN A 24 6.71 -14.48 -4.10
CA GLN A 24 7.88 -15.29 -3.73
C GLN A 24 8.97 -14.47 -3.02
N GLY A 25 9.36 -14.94 -1.82
CA GLY A 25 10.53 -14.44 -1.11
C GLY A 25 11.76 -14.43 -2.02
N ARG A 26 12.45 -13.28 -2.07
CA ARG A 26 13.54 -12.90 -2.98
C ARG A 26 13.99 -14.02 -3.94
N SER A 27 13.20 -14.29 -4.98
CA SER A 27 13.49 -15.32 -5.99
C SER A 27 14.71 -14.99 -6.84
N ALA A 28 15.11 -13.72 -6.82
CA ALA A 28 16.16 -13.16 -7.63
C ALA A 28 17.41 -12.82 -6.80
N PRO A 29 18.61 -13.10 -7.34
CA PRO A 29 19.89 -12.77 -6.73
C PRO A 29 20.13 -11.24 -6.65
N SER A 30 20.92 -10.78 -5.69
CA SER A 30 21.09 -9.35 -5.38
C SER A 30 21.86 -8.52 -6.41
N ARG A 31 22.67 -9.16 -7.27
CA ARG A 31 23.55 -8.48 -8.24
C ARG A 31 23.31 -9.03 -9.64
N GLY A 32 23.42 -8.16 -10.65
CA GLY A 32 23.33 -8.57 -12.05
C GLY A 32 24.51 -9.43 -12.47
N ASP A 33 24.23 -10.55 -13.15
CA ASP A 33 25.24 -11.51 -13.62
C ASP A 33 25.70 -11.20 -15.05
N ASP A 34 26.73 -11.90 -15.53
CA ASP A 34 26.96 -12.01 -16.98
C ASP A 34 25.78 -12.76 -17.63
N SER A 35 24.80 -11.98 -18.12
CA SER A 35 23.56 -12.50 -18.67
C SER A 35 23.82 -13.46 -19.84
N TRP A 36 24.86 -13.22 -20.64
CA TRP A 36 25.15 -14.04 -21.82
C TRP A 36 25.59 -15.44 -21.44
N HIS A 37 26.65 -15.56 -20.63
CA HIS A 37 27.16 -16.88 -20.19
C HIS A 37 26.15 -17.61 -19.31
N LYS A 38 25.41 -16.88 -18.48
CA LYS A 38 24.30 -17.45 -17.70
C LYS A 38 23.22 -18.06 -18.59
N ASN A 39 22.77 -17.33 -19.61
CA ASN A 39 21.68 -17.79 -20.47
C ASN A 39 22.13 -18.98 -21.32
N ARG A 40 23.33 -18.93 -21.91
CA ARG A 40 23.89 -20.04 -22.67
C ARG A 40 24.09 -21.28 -21.80
N GLY A 41 24.64 -21.12 -20.58
CA GLY A 41 24.73 -22.22 -19.63
C GLY A 41 23.37 -22.81 -19.26
N ASN A 42 22.34 -21.97 -19.12
CA ASN A 42 20.96 -22.43 -18.87
C ASN A 42 20.36 -23.18 -20.07
N GLU A 43 20.70 -22.81 -21.30
CA GLU A 43 20.28 -23.53 -22.50
C GLU A 43 20.89 -24.94 -22.52
N PHE A 44 22.21 -25.06 -22.31
CA PHE A 44 22.86 -26.36 -22.20
C PHE A 44 22.29 -27.19 -21.04
N PHE A 45 22.02 -26.57 -19.90
CA PHE A 45 21.40 -27.24 -18.76
C PHE A 45 20.01 -27.80 -19.10
N LYS A 46 19.19 -27.06 -19.86
CA LYS A 46 17.88 -27.54 -20.33
C LYS A 46 18.01 -28.69 -21.32
N SER A 47 19.02 -28.63 -22.17
CA SER A 47 19.37 -29.72 -23.11
C SER A 47 20.03 -30.92 -22.43
N LYS A 48 20.21 -30.88 -21.10
CA LYS A 48 20.89 -31.91 -20.28
C LYS A 48 22.38 -32.10 -20.62
N ASP A 49 22.98 -31.18 -21.37
CA ASP A 49 24.42 -31.12 -21.56
C ASP A 49 25.03 -30.36 -20.37
N PHE A 50 25.19 -31.07 -19.26
CA PHE A 50 25.64 -30.47 -18.01
C PHE A 50 27.11 -30.06 -18.05
N GLU A 51 27.94 -30.74 -18.84
CA GLU A 51 29.36 -30.39 -19.00
C GLU A 51 29.52 -29.07 -19.75
N ALA A 52 28.79 -28.88 -20.85
CA ALA A 52 28.76 -27.59 -21.55
C ALA A 52 28.19 -26.47 -20.68
N ALA A 53 27.15 -26.77 -19.89
CA ALA A 53 26.60 -25.81 -18.93
C ALA A 53 27.66 -25.37 -17.90
N ILE A 54 28.42 -26.32 -17.34
CA ILE A 54 29.50 -26.03 -16.39
C ILE A 54 30.58 -25.15 -17.00
N ARG A 55 30.99 -25.42 -18.26
CA ARG A 55 31.96 -24.58 -18.97
C ARG A 55 31.47 -23.15 -19.10
N GLU A 56 30.25 -22.96 -19.57
CA GLU A 56 29.67 -21.62 -19.74
C GLU A 56 29.51 -20.87 -18.42
N TYR A 57 29.03 -21.54 -17.36
CA TYR A 57 28.96 -20.91 -16.04
C TYR A 57 30.35 -20.54 -15.51
N SER A 58 31.37 -21.36 -15.77
CA SER A 58 32.75 -21.09 -15.33
C SER A 58 33.34 -19.87 -16.03
N LEU A 59 33.13 -19.74 -17.34
CA LEU A 59 33.51 -18.53 -18.09
C LEU A 59 32.79 -17.28 -17.55
N GLY A 60 31.50 -17.41 -17.22
CA GLY A 60 30.76 -16.32 -16.57
C GLY A 60 31.34 -15.94 -15.21
N ILE A 61 31.77 -16.93 -14.40
CA ILE A 61 32.37 -16.72 -13.08
C ILE A 61 33.72 -16.01 -13.18
N GLU A 62 34.55 -16.38 -14.16
CA GLU A 62 35.83 -15.72 -14.43
C GLU A 62 35.65 -14.23 -14.76
N ARG A 63 34.57 -13.89 -15.48
CA ARG A 63 34.24 -12.49 -15.80
C ARG A 63 33.63 -11.74 -14.63
N LYS A 64 32.61 -12.33 -14.01
CA LYS A 64 31.88 -11.73 -12.90
C LYS A 64 31.33 -12.80 -11.95
N PRO A 65 32.01 -13.08 -10.82
CA PRO A 65 31.53 -14.05 -9.86
C PRO A 65 30.24 -13.54 -9.21
N THR A 66 29.19 -14.33 -9.31
CA THR A 66 27.87 -14.01 -8.76
C THR A 66 27.25 -15.26 -8.13
N ALA A 67 26.39 -15.03 -7.13
CA ALA A 67 25.67 -16.12 -6.47
C ALA A 67 24.91 -16.98 -7.49
N THR A 68 24.35 -16.36 -8.53
CA THR A 68 23.57 -17.01 -9.59
C THR A 68 24.37 -18.02 -10.38
N LEU A 69 25.55 -17.64 -10.84
CA LEU A 69 26.40 -18.51 -11.66
C LEU A 69 26.90 -19.69 -10.83
N HIS A 70 27.34 -19.46 -9.59
CA HIS A 70 27.71 -20.54 -8.67
C HIS A 70 26.52 -21.47 -8.36
N SER A 71 25.33 -20.91 -8.09
CA SER A 71 24.11 -21.69 -7.84
C SER A 71 23.68 -22.54 -9.04
N ASN A 72 23.84 -22.04 -10.26
CA ASN A 72 23.52 -22.78 -11.47
C ASN A 72 24.58 -23.84 -11.80
N ARG A 73 25.86 -23.53 -11.62
CA ARG A 73 26.95 -24.50 -11.76
C ARG A 73 26.86 -25.63 -10.73
N SER A 74 26.51 -25.30 -9.49
CA SER A 74 26.18 -26.28 -8.44
C SER A 74 25.07 -27.25 -8.88
N ALA A 75 24.03 -26.74 -9.54
CA ALA A 75 22.94 -27.58 -10.05
C ALA A 75 23.42 -28.54 -11.16
N ALA A 76 24.30 -28.08 -12.05
CA ALA A 76 24.89 -28.89 -13.10
C ALA A 76 25.81 -29.97 -12.52
N TYR A 77 26.65 -29.64 -11.54
CA TYR A 77 27.45 -30.64 -10.81
C TYR A 77 26.59 -31.68 -10.09
N CYS A 78 25.49 -31.27 -9.47
CA CYS A 78 24.55 -32.23 -8.88
C CYS A 78 23.96 -33.20 -9.91
N ALA A 79 23.70 -32.73 -11.13
CA ALA A 79 23.14 -33.56 -12.21
C ALA A 79 24.16 -34.59 -12.73
N LEU A 80 25.46 -34.28 -12.66
CA LEU A 80 26.56 -35.19 -12.98
C LEU A 80 26.98 -36.08 -11.80
N GLY A 81 26.31 -36.00 -10.65
CA GLY A 81 26.69 -36.75 -9.44
C GLY A 81 27.96 -36.23 -8.74
N GLN A 82 28.49 -35.07 -9.16
CA GLN A 82 29.67 -34.44 -8.59
C GLN A 82 29.31 -33.60 -7.36
N TYR A 83 28.78 -34.27 -6.33
CA TYR A 83 28.13 -33.58 -5.20
C TYR A 83 29.07 -32.73 -4.34
N GLN A 84 30.35 -33.10 -4.23
CA GLN A 84 31.34 -32.31 -3.49
C GLN A 84 31.58 -30.93 -4.13
N LEU A 85 31.74 -30.90 -5.46
CA LEU A 85 31.88 -29.66 -6.22
C LEU A 85 30.59 -28.85 -6.18
N ALA A 86 29.43 -29.52 -6.28
CA ALA A 86 28.14 -28.85 -6.14
C ALA A 86 27.96 -28.17 -4.79
N LYS A 87 28.37 -28.83 -3.69
CA LYS A 87 28.33 -28.27 -2.35
C LYS A 87 29.24 -27.05 -2.23
N ALA A 88 30.47 -27.14 -2.72
CA ALA A 88 31.43 -26.04 -2.68
C ALA A 88 30.88 -24.79 -3.42
N ASP A 89 30.31 -24.97 -4.61
CA ASP A 89 29.67 -23.87 -5.34
C ASP A 89 28.44 -23.32 -4.62
N ALA A 90 27.63 -24.18 -3.98
CA ALA A 90 26.49 -23.72 -3.20
C ALA A 90 26.93 -22.91 -1.97
N ASP A 91 28.02 -23.31 -1.30
CA ASP A 91 28.60 -22.58 -0.18
C ASP A 91 29.10 -21.19 -0.63
N VAL A 92 29.78 -21.09 -1.77
CA VAL A 92 30.19 -19.79 -2.35
C VAL A 92 28.97 -18.96 -2.75
N ALA A 93 27.92 -19.56 -3.30
CA ALA A 93 26.71 -18.82 -3.63
C ALA A 93 26.03 -18.25 -2.37
N ILE A 94 26.04 -18.97 -1.25
CA ILE A 94 25.52 -18.51 0.05
C ILE A 94 26.37 -17.35 0.60
N THR A 95 27.70 -17.40 0.49
CA THR A 95 28.55 -16.30 0.96
C THR A 95 28.34 -15.03 0.14
N LEU A 96 28.04 -15.16 -1.16
CA LEU A 96 27.74 -14.03 -2.04
C LEU A 96 26.33 -13.46 -1.84
N ASP A 97 25.33 -14.30 -1.54
CA ASP A 97 23.95 -13.89 -1.27
C ASP A 97 23.31 -14.78 -0.18
N PRO A 98 23.43 -14.39 1.11
CA PRO A 98 22.97 -15.22 2.23
C PRO A 98 21.46 -15.24 2.40
N GLU A 99 20.73 -14.30 1.78
CA GLU A 99 19.27 -14.20 1.84
C GLU A 99 18.59 -14.93 0.67
N TRP A 100 19.37 -15.45 -0.29
CA TRP A 100 18.81 -16.12 -1.46
C TRP A 100 18.48 -17.57 -1.16
N ALA A 101 17.23 -17.84 -0.75
CA ALA A 101 16.73 -19.16 -0.36
C ALA A 101 17.10 -20.31 -1.34
N LYS A 102 17.18 -20.03 -2.65
CA LYS A 102 17.51 -21.02 -3.67
C LYS A 102 18.90 -21.64 -3.48
N THR A 103 19.89 -20.91 -2.96
CA THR A 103 21.26 -21.42 -2.75
C THR A 103 21.29 -22.51 -1.68
N TYR A 104 20.51 -22.36 -0.62
CA TYR A 104 20.35 -23.36 0.43
C TYR A 104 19.70 -24.64 -0.12
N SER A 105 18.71 -24.51 -1.02
CA SER A 105 18.15 -25.67 -1.71
C SER A 105 19.18 -26.39 -2.61
N ARG A 106 20.14 -25.66 -3.21
CA ARG A 106 21.26 -26.29 -3.94
C ARG A 106 22.19 -27.05 -3.00
N LYS A 107 22.56 -26.43 -1.88
CA LYS A 107 23.40 -27.06 -0.84
C LYS A 107 22.75 -28.31 -0.27
N GLY A 108 21.46 -28.25 0.07
CA GLY A 108 20.68 -29.39 0.54
C GLY A 108 20.68 -30.54 -0.46
N LYS A 109 20.51 -30.26 -1.76
CA LYS A 109 20.53 -31.28 -2.82
C LYS A 109 21.90 -31.94 -2.94
N ALA A 110 22.98 -31.16 -2.89
CA ALA A 110 24.34 -31.68 -2.92
C ALA A 110 24.63 -32.58 -1.71
N LEU A 111 24.28 -32.14 -0.49
CA LEU A 111 24.47 -32.90 0.75
C LEU A 111 23.63 -34.19 0.77
N TYR A 112 22.42 -34.15 0.22
CA TYR A 112 21.57 -35.32 0.06
C TYR A 112 22.22 -36.37 -0.87
N GLY A 113 22.78 -35.93 -2.00
CA GLY A 113 23.55 -36.78 -2.91
C GLY A 113 24.80 -37.40 -2.27
N MET A 114 25.37 -36.74 -1.26
CA MET A 114 26.48 -37.24 -0.43
C MET A 114 26.03 -38.13 0.74
N ALA A 115 24.75 -38.48 0.83
CA ALA A 115 24.15 -39.19 1.97
C ALA A 115 24.30 -38.50 3.34
N SER A 116 24.61 -37.20 3.35
CA SER A 116 24.68 -36.39 4.58
C SER A 116 23.31 -35.80 4.93
N TYR A 117 22.34 -36.69 5.22
CA TYR A 117 20.93 -36.34 5.32
C TYR A 117 20.61 -35.31 6.41
N LYS A 118 21.28 -35.38 7.57
CA LYS A 118 21.08 -34.41 8.66
C LYS A 118 21.44 -32.99 8.21
N MET A 119 22.63 -32.84 7.61
CA MET A 119 23.08 -31.55 7.10
C MET A 119 22.24 -31.06 5.93
N ALA A 120 21.72 -31.98 5.10
CA ALA A 120 20.79 -31.63 4.03
C ALA A 120 19.48 -31.07 4.59
N ALA A 121 18.92 -31.70 5.62
CA ALA A 121 17.71 -31.23 6.30
C ALA A 121 17.93 -29.84 6.91
N ASP A 122 19.05 -29.60 7.58
CA ASP A 122 19.40 -28.29 8.13
C ASP A 122 19.49 -27.22 7.04
N ALA A 123 20.10 -27.55 5.89
CA ALA A 123 20.19 -26.63 4.76
C ALA A 123 18.81 -26.31 4.16
N TYR A 124 17.95 -27.32 3.97
CA TYR A 124 16.59 -27.10 3.48
C TYR A 124 15.74 -26.30 4.47
N ALA A 125 15.86 -26.56 5.77
CA ALA A 125 15.16 -25.82 6.81
C ALA A 125 15.53 -24.33 6.78
N ARG A 126 16.82 -24.01 6.63
CA ARG A 126 17.28 -22.62 6.45
C ARG A 126 16.73 -21.95 5.19
N GLY A 127 16.73 -22.66 4.06
CA GLY A 127 16.14 -22.15 2.82
C GLY A 127 14.64 -21.86 2.96
N LEU A 128 13.91 -22.73 3.66
CA LEU A 128 12.49 -22.55 3.95
C LEU A 128 12.24 -21.36 4.88
N GLU A 129 13.03 -21.21 5.94
CA GLU A 129 12.96 -20.07 6.87
C GLU A 129 13.07 -18.74 6.14
N LEU A 130 14.05 -18.61 5.23
CA LEU A 130 14.24 -17.39 4.43
C LEU A 130 13.08 -17.12 3.47
N CYS A 131 12.53 -18.17 2.84
CA CYS A 131 11.37 -18.03 1.96
C CYS A 131 10.13 -17.54 2.74
N LEU A 132 9.90 -18.10 3.92
CA LEU A 132 8.81 -17.71 4.81
C LEU A 132 8.99 -16.30 5.37
N ARG A 133 10.22 -15.92 5.75
CA ARG A 133 10.52 -14.56 6.24
C ARG A 133 10.14 -13.49 5.22
N GLY A 134 10.43 -13.74 3.94
CA GLY A 134 9.98 -12.85 2.85
C GLY A 134 8.46 -12.71 2.79
N ALA A 135 7.73 -13.83 2.82
CA ALA A 135 6.27 -13.85 2.73
C ALA A 135 5.59 -13.18 3.94
N VAL A 136 6.11 -13.38 5.15
CA VAL A 136 5.57 -12.75 6.37
C VAL A 136 5.80 -11.24 6.36
N GLY A 137 6.96 -10.77 5.89
CA GLY A 137 7.25 -9.34 5.75
C GLY A 137 6.29 -8.64 4.79
N GLU A 138 5.99 -9.26 3.65
CA GLU A 138 5.02 -8.74 2.68
C GLU A 138 3.59 -8.71 3.24
N ALA A 139 3.17 -9.76 3.95
CA ALA A 139 1.84 -9.81 4.59
C ALA A 139 1.67 -8.67 5.61
N GLN A 140 2.67 -8.47 6.48
CA GLN A 140 2.65 -7.39 7.47
C GLN A 140 2.59 -6.00 6.82
N GLN A 141 3.32 -5.78 5.72
CA GLN A 141 3.26 -4.52 4.96
C GLN A 141 1.85 -4.28 4.43
N ARG A 142 1.21 -5.30 3.86
CA ARG A 142 -0.17 -5.19 3.36
C ARG A 142 -1.18 -4.90 4.47
N ASP A 143 -1.02 -5.52 5.64
CA ASP A 143 -1.89 -5.23 6.79
C ASP A 143 -1.77 -3.75 7.20
N THR A 144 -0.54 -3.20 7.22
CA THR A 144 -0.34 -1.78 7.52
C THR A 144 -0.91 -0.85 6.43
N GLU A 145 -0.77 -1.20 5.16
CA GLU A 145 -1.38 -0.46 4.04
C GLU A 145 -2.92 -0.48 4.12
N LEU A 146 -3.50 -1.63 4.47
CA LEU A 146 -4.94 -1.77 4.65
C LEU A 146 -5.46 -0.93 5.82
N GLU A 147 -4.73 -0.90 6.94
CA GLU A 147 -5.07 -0.02 8.06
C GLU A 147 -4.99 1.47 7.69
N ALA A 148 -3.97 1.87 6.93
CA ALA A 148 -3.84 3.24 6.46
C ALA A 148 -5.00 3.65 5.55
N LEU A 149 -5.43 2.75 4.64
CA LEU A 149 -6.57 2.97 3.77
C LEU A 149 -7.87 3.13 4.58
N LYS A 150 -8.09 2.27 5.57
CA LYS A 150 -9.26 2.35 6.48
C LYS A 150 -9.31 3.69 7.21
N ARG A 151 -8.19 4.13 7.80
CA ARG A 151 -8.12 5.44 8.48
C ARG A 151 -8.44 6.59 7.53
N GLN A 152 -8.00 6.51 6.28
CA GLN A 152 -8.29 7.54 5.27
C GLN A 152 -9.79 7.57 4.92
N THR A 153 -10.42 6.40 4.72
CA THR A 153 -11.86 6.34 4.44
C THR A 153 -12.69 6.80 5.63
N ASP A 154 -12.30 6.45 6.85
CA ASP A 154 -13.00 6.85 8.07
C ASP A 154 -12.92 8.38 8.25
N SER A 155 -11.72 8.97 8.06
CA SER A 155 -11.53 10.42 8.10
C SER A 155 -12.37 11.16 7.04
N GLN A 156 -12.47 10.62 5.82
CA GLN A 156 -13.32 11.18 4.77
C GLN A 156 -14.80 11.10 5.13
N ALA A 157 -15.25 9.98 5.69
CA ALA A 157 -16.62 9.81 6.15
C ALA A 157 -16.98 10.80 7.27
N GLU A 158 -16.09 10.98 8.25
CA GLU A 158 -16.25 11.98 9.31
C GLU A 158 -16.33 13.41 8.77
N ALA A 159 -15.48 13.77 7.81
CA ALA A 159 -15.51 15.09 7.18
C ALA A 159 -16.85 15.32 6.44
N TYR A 160 -17.37 14.31 5.76
CA TYR A 160 -18.66 14.38 5.08
C TYR A 160 -19.83 14.56 6.07
N LEU A 161 -19.83 13.81 7.17
CA LEU A 161 -20.84 13.94 8.22
C LEU A 161 -20.83 15.35 8.83
N ARG A 162 -19.65 15.95 9.07
CA ARG A 162 -19.56 17.34 9.54
C ARG A 162 -20.18 18.34 8.58
N LEU A 163 -19.93 18.20 7.27
CA LEU A 163 -20.54 19.07 6.26
C LEU A 163 -22.06 18.91 6.20
N LEU A 164 -22.59 17.70 6.41
CA LEU A 164 -24.03 17.45 6.50
C LEU A 164 -24.62 18.13 7.74
N GLU A 165 -23.96 18.00 8.89
CA GLU A 165 -24.34 18.66 10.14
C GLU A 165 -24.40 20.18 9.96
N GLU A 166 -23.34 20.80 9.42
CA GLU A 166 -23.27 22.24 9.12
C GLU A 166 -24.38 22.68 8.16
N ASN A 167 -24.62 21.92 7.08
CA ASN A 167 -25.70 22.22 6.15
C ASN A 167 -27.08 22.12 6.81
N ASN A 168 -27.28 21.18 7.73
CA ASN A 168 -28.54 21.05 8.45
C ASN A 168 -28.72 22.24 9.41
N GLN A 169 -27.68 22.64 10.14
CA GLN A 169 -27.69 23.85 10.97
C GLN A 169 -28.01 25.11 10.15
N LEU A 170 -27.48 25.25 8.93
CA LEU A 170 -27.80 26.36 8.04
C LEU A 170 -29.26 26.35 7.56
N LYS A 171 -29.87 25.17 7.41
CA LYS A 171 -31.30 25.03 7.02
C LYS A 171 -32.24 25.33 8.18
N VAL A 172 -31.89 24.92 9.40
CA VAL A 172 -32.70 25.15 10.61
C VAL A 172 -32.48 26.59 11.14
N GLY A 173 -31.30 27.19 10.92
CA GLY A 173 -30.90 28.49 11.44
C GLY A 173 -31.27 29.72 10.60
N ARG A 174 -32.08 29.60 9.55
CA ARG A 174 -32.60 30.78 8.82
C ARG A 174 -33.97 31.19 9.37
N PRO A 175 -34.08 32.25 10.19
CA PRO A 175 -35.37 32.88 10.39
C PRO A 175 -35.81 33.44 9.03
N LEU A 176 -36.98 33.01 8.57
CA LEU A 176 -37.63 33.58 7.40
C LEU A 176 -38.06 35.00 7.80
N CYS A 177 -37.25 36.03 7.54
CA CYS A 177 -37.71 37.40 7.64
C CYS A 177 -38.73 37.63 6.52
N VAL A 178 -40.01 37.41 6.82
CA VAL A 178 -41.11 37.75 5.92
C VAL A 178 -41.41 39.23 6.12
N PHE A 179 -41.08 40.04 5.13
CA PHE A 179 -41.47 41.45 5.11
C PHE A 179 -42.89 41.55 4.56
N TYR A 180 -43.87 41.87 5.41
CA TYR A 180 -45.16 42.37 4.96
C TYR A 180 -45.12 43.90 4.96
N SER A 181 -45.31 44.50 3.78
CA SER A 181 -45.61 45.92 3.67
C SER A 181 -47.12 46.08 3.57
N GLU A 182 -47.78 46.37 4.68
CA GLU A 182 -49.09 47.03 4.63
C GLU A 182 -48.94 48.47 5.09
N GLY A 183 -49.56 49.36 4.32
CA GLY A 183 -49.32 50.79 4.37
C GLY A 183 -49.62 51.41 5.73
N LEU A 184 -48.83 52.46 5.99
CA LEU A 184 -48.95 53.47 7.05
C LEU A 184 -48.42 53.07 8.44
N SER A 185 -47.20 53.57 8.67
CA SER A 185 -46.50 53.80 9.94
C SER A 185 -46.31 52.62 10.90
N GLY A 186 -45.46 51.67 10.48
CA GLY A 186 -44.70 50.82 11.41
C GLY A 186 -44.36 49.45 10.84
N ILE A 187 -43.08 49.17 10.58
CA ILE A 187 -42.62 47.81 10.28
C ILE A 187 -42.56 47.04 11.61
N ALA A 188 -43.47 46.11 11.83
CA ALA A 188 -43.37 45.15 12.93
C ALA A 188 -42.81 43.84 12.37
N CYS A 189 -41.58 43.48 12.75
CA CYS A 189 -41.04 42.14 12.52
C CYS A 189 -41.38 41.30 13.76
N ILE A 190 -42.33 40.37 13.63
CA ILE A 190 -42.60 39.37 14.66
C ILE A 190 -41.79 38.14 14.27
N THR A 191 -40.71 37.86 15.00
CA THR A 191 -40.09 36.53 14.96
C THR A 191 -40.96 35.60 15.80
N GLU A 192 -41.78 34.77 15.17
CA GLU A 192 -42.49 33.69 15.84
C GLU A 192 -41.49 32.64 16.37
N ALA A 193 -41.24 32.74 17.68
CA ALA A 193 -41.08 31.67 18.65
C ALA A 193 -40.28 30.41 18.28
N THR A 194 -39.03 30.38 18.73
CA THR A 194 -38.52 29.22 19.49
C THR A 194 -37.94 29.70 20.81
N GLY A 195 -38.63 29.40 21.92
CA GLY A 195 -37.97 29.29 23.23
C GLY A 195 -37.78 30.56 24.06
N GLY A 196 -38.81 31.39 24.24
CA GLY A 196 -38.88 32.31 25.39
C GLY A 196 -37.81 33.42 25.47
N LEU A 197 -37.20 33.80 24.35
CA LEU A 197 -36.29 34.95 24.27
C LEU A 197 -37.07 36.24 23.92
N PRO A 198 -36.63 37.42 24.38
CA PRO A 198 -37.35 38.68 24.22
C PRO A 198 -37.50 39.10 22.75
N ALA A 199 -38.66 39.63 22.39
CA ALA A 199 -38.91 40.15 21.06
C ALA A 199 -38.23 41.54 20.89
N HIS A 200 -37.57 41.74 19.76
CA HIS A 200 -36.97 43.03 19.40
C HIS A 200 -37.87 43.76 18.41
N VAL A 201 -38.41 44.90 18.83
CA VAL A 201 -39.19 45.78 17.93
C VAL A 201 -38.27 46.86 17.39
N TRP A 202 -38.19 46.92 16.07
CA TRP A 202 -37.39 47.89 15.34
C TRP A 202 -38.33 48.98 14.81
N ARG A 203 -38.11 50.23 15.19
CA ARG A 203 -38.79 51.38 14.59
C ARG A 203 -37.79 52.21 13.81
N VAL A 204 -38.20 52.63 12.62
CA VAL A 204 -37.46 53.57 11.78
C VAL A 204 -38.32 54.82 11.67
N ASP A 205 -37.75 55.97 12.03
CA ASP A 205 -38.43 57.26 11.86
C ASP A 205 -38.30 57.77 10.41
N GLU A 206 -39.01 58.86 10.08
CA GLU A 206 -39.02 59.45 8.73
C GLU A 206 -37.65 60.02 8.32
N GLU A 207 -36.70 60.15 9.26
CA GLU A 207 -35.34 60.62 9.05
C GLU A 207 -34.33 59.45 8.89
N GLY A 208 -34.79 58.21 8.99
CA GLY A 208 -34.01 57.00 8.77
C GLY A 208 -33.24 56.48 9.99
N ASN A 209 -33.47 57.03 11.17
CA ASN A 209 -32.84 56.55 12.40
C ASN A 209 -33.56 55.31 12.92
N VAL A 210 -32.78 54.31 13.29
CA VAL A 210 -33.28 53.02 13.76
C VAL A 210 -33.20 52.97 15.29
N THR A 211 -34.34 52.79 15.94
CA THR A 211 -34.44 52.56 17.39
C THR A 211 -34.85 51.12 17.69
N ILE A 212 -34.11 50.48 18.60
CA ILE A 212 -34.32 49.10 19.02
C ILE A 212 -34.89 49.13 20.43
N ASN A 213 -36.12 48.63 20.61
CA ASN A 213 -36.68 48.40 21.93
C ASN A 213 -36.78 46.90 22.20
N ILE A 214 -36.19 46.48 23.32
CA ILE A 214 -36.29 45.11 23.83
C ILE A 214 -37.56 45.04 24.67
N VAL A 215 -38.56 44.30 24.20
CA VAL A 215 -39.79 44.09 24.98
C VAL A 215 -39.66 42.75 25.70
N SER A 216 -39.40 42.81 27.00
CA SER A 216 -39.49 41.64 27.88
C SER A 216 -40.94 41.45 28.32
N TYR A 217 -41.56 40.36 27.90
CA TYR A 217 -42.81 39.91 28.51
C TYR A 217 -42.47 39.14 29.79
N SER A 218 -42.98 39.59 30.94
CA SER A 218 -43.10 38.70 32.10
C SER A 218 -44.29 37.76 31.88
N PRO A 219 -44.21 36.49 32.34
CA PRO A 219 -45.23 35.48 32.11
C PRO A 219 -46.59 35.85 32.72
#